data_AF-A0A9X2S4J3-F1
#
_entry.id   AF-A0A9X2S4J3-F1
#
_cell.length_a   1.000
_cell.length_b   1.000
_cell.length_c   1.000
_cell.angle_alpha   90.00
_cell.angle_beta   90.00
_cell.angle_gamma   90.00
#
_symmetry.space_group_name_H-M   'P 1'
#
loop_
_entity.id
_entity.type
_entity.pdbx_description
1 polymer ?
#
loop_
_entity_poly.entity_id
_entity_poly.type
_entity_poly.pdbx_seq_one_letter_code
_entity_poly.pdbx_strand_id
1 'polypeptide(L)'
;MKIILNNVADYRFSNKSKFDFEKLTEDPDNIRANFENYIQGFSLNIREIIEYFEFDNEIKKLDDNDLLFLVIKELNNIDLHPDVVTNQEMGYIFEELIRRFSENAKAGDHYTPGEVIELMVNLIFNGLEEELTTLGSILQ
;
A
#
# COMPACT_ATOMS: atom_id res chain seq x y z
N MET A 1 15.42 -11.33 17.41
CA MET A 1 14.15 -12.02 17.08
C MET A 1 13.44 -11.42 15.85
N LYS A 2 13.19 -10.11 15.75
CA LYS A 2 12.58 -9.49 14.53
C LYS A 2 13.37 -9.76 13.23
N ILE A 3 14.70 -9.64 13.30
CA ILE A 3 15.59 -9.89 12.14
C ILE A 3 15.54 -11.35 11.66
N ILE A 4 15.34 -12.32 12.57
CA ILE A 4 15.31 -13.74 12.21
C ILE A 4 14.04 -14.07 11.42
N LEU A 5 12.89 -13.53 11.81
CA LEU A 5 11.63 -13.78 11.10
C LEU A 5 11.68 -13.20 9.67
N ASN A 6 12.19 -11.97 9.54
CA ASN A 6 12.35 -11.31 8.26
C ASN A 6 13.33 -12.05 7.34
N ASN A 7 14.45 -12.55 7.89
CA ASN A 7 15.45 -13.29 7.12
C ASN A 7 14.95 -14.68 6.66
N VAL A 8 14.06 -15.31 7.43
CA VAL A 8 13.49 -16.62 7.07
C VAL A 8 12.35 -16.44 6.05
N ALA A 9 11.57 -15.38 6.18
CA ALA A 9 10.45 -15.09 5.28
C ALA A 9 10.87 -14.40 3.97
N ASP A 10 12.13 -13.97 3.85
CA ASP A 10 12.66 -13.18 2.72
C ASP A 10 11.93 -11.83 2.49
N TYR A 11 11.21 -11.34 3.51
CA TYR A 11 10.52 -10.05 3.48
C TYR A 11 11.16 -9.06 4.45
N ARG A 12 11.15 -7.78 4.08
CA ARG A 12 11.72 -6.69 4.90
C ARG A 12 10.86 -6.32 6.11
N PHE A 13 9.69 -6.94 6.27
CA PHE A 13 8.73 -6.67 7.33
C PHE A 13 8.12 -7.98 7.87
N SER A 14 7.47 -7.88 9.02
CA SER A 14 6.71 -8.98 9.61
C SER A 14 5.55 -8.46 10.44
N ASN A 15 4.49 -9.26 10.56
CA ASN A 15 3.39 -9.03 11.50
C ASN A 15 3.40 -10.11 12.59
N LYS A 16 3.23 -9.72 13.85
CA LYS A 16 3.17 -10.60 15.02
C LYS A 16 1.79 -10.64 15.68
N SER A 17 0.82 -9.93 15.10
CA SER A 17 -0.56 -10.02 15.55
C SER A 17 -1.06 -11.46 15.42
N LYS A 18 -1.98 -11.83 16.29
CA LYS A 18 -2.68 -13.11 16.18
C LYS A 18 -3.82 -13.06 15.18
N PHE A 19 -4.20 -11.84 14.77
CA PHE A 19 -5.25 -11.57 13.81
C PHE A 19 -4.72 -11.59 12.39
N ASP A 20 -5.57 -12.06 11.50
CA ASP A 20 -5.53 -11.96 10.05
C ASP A 20 -6.95 -11.53 9.62
N PHE A 21 -7.16 -11.25 8.32
CA PHE A 21 -8.46 -10.77 7.86
C PHE A 21 -9.59 -11.79 8.12
N GLU A 22 -9.30 -13.09 8.06
CA GLU A 22 -10.26 -14.14 8.40
C GLU A 22 -10.69 -14.04 9.87
N LYS A 23 -9.75 -14.05 10.82
CA LYS A 23 -10.05 -13.93 12.26
C LYS A 23 -10.68 -12.61 12.65
N LEU A 24 -10.36 -11.52 11.95
CA LEU A 24 -11.02 -10.24 12.17
C LEU A 24 -12.52 -10.34 11.89
N THR A 25 -12.93 -11.14 10.90
CA THR A 25 -14.36 -11.32 10.59
C THR A 25 -15.12 -12.21 11.57
N GLU A 26 -14.43 -12.93 12.47
CA GLU A 26 -15.04 -13.83 13.46
C GLU A 26 -15.61 -13.10 14.68
N ASP A 27 -15.12 -11.90 14.99
CA ASP A 27 -15.54 -11.08 16.14
C ASP A 27 -15.90 -9.64 15.70
N PRO A 28 -17.10 -9.45 15.11
CA PRO A 28 -17.54 -8.15 14.60
C PRO A 28 -17.69 -7.09 15.68
N ASP A 29 -18.08 -7.47 16.90
CA ASP A 29 -18.36 -6.55 18.00
C ASP A 29 -17.09 -5.83 18.50
N ASN A 30 -15.92 -6.46 18.33
CA ASN A 30 -14.62 -5.89 18.71
C ASN A 30 -13.73 -5.57 17.50
N ILE A 31 -14.33 -5.43 16.30
CA ILE A 31 -13.59 -5.30 15.04
C ILE A 31 -12.53 -4.19 15.08
N ARG A 32 -12.85 -3.04 15.66
CA ARG A 32 -11.91 -1.92 15.76
C ARG A 32 -10.68 -2.25 16.60
N ALA A 33 -10.88 -2.76 17.82
CA ALA A 33 -9.78 -3.11 18.70
C ALA A 33 -8.90 -4.23 18.11
N ASN A 34 -9.53 -5.20 17.45
CA ASN A 34 -8.84 -6.31 16.81
C ASN A 34 -8.03 -5.82 15.58
N PHE A 35 -8.58 -4.90 14.78
CA PHE A 35 -7.89 -4.34 13.62
C PHE A 35 -6.75 -3.39 14.01
N GLU A 36 -6.95 -2.57 15.05
CA GLU A 36 -5.87 -1.77 15.64
C GLU A 36 -4.73 -2.68 16.15
N ASN A 37 -5.05 -3.83 16.77
CA ASN A 37 -4.05 -4.81 17.17
C ASN A 37 -3.30 -5.43 15.97
N TYR A 38 -4.02 -5.72 14.88
CA TYR A 38 -3.44 -6.20 13.63
C TYR A 38 -2.40 -5.23 13.07
N ILE A 39 -2.73 -3.93 13.02
CA ILE A 39 -1.84 -2.87 12.54
C ILE A 39 -0.62 -2.72 13.48
N GLN A 40 -0.85 -2.65 14.79
CA GLN A 40 0.22 -2.50 15.78
C GLN A 40 1.17 -3.71 15.81
N GLY A 41 0.73 -4.87 15.32
CA GLY A 41 1.52 -6.10 15.21
C GLY A 41 2.62 -6.05 14.14
N PHE A 42 2.56 -5.11 13.19
CA PHE A 42 3.57 -4.95 12.15
C PHE A 42 4.93 -4.45 12.67
N SER A 43 5.97 -4.65 11.87
CA SER A 43 7.30 -4.08 12.10
C SER A 43 7.28 -2.55 12.03
N LEU A 44 8.28 -1.91 12.66
CA LEU A 44 8.28 -0.46 12.86
C LEU A 44 8.16 0.33 11.55
N ASN A 45 8.90 -0.08 10.52
CA ASN A 45 8.86 0.53 9.19
C ASN A 45 7.47 0.55 8.55
N ILE A 46 6.66 -0.49 8.75
CA ILE A 46 5.28 -0.53 8.21
C ILE A 46 4.35 0.33 9.06
N ARG A 47 4.51 0.31 10.38
CA ARG A 47 3.70 1.14 11.28
C ARG A 47 3.93 2.63 11.04
N GLU A 48 5.18 3.04 10.85
CA GLU A 48 5.51 4.42 10.49
C GLU A 48 4.83 4.84 9.18
N ILE A 49 4.84 4.00 8.15
CA ILE A 49 4.13 4.27 6.89
C ILE A 49 2.63 4.46 7.14
N ILE A 50 1.99 3.57 7.91
CA ILE A 50 0.55 3.65 8.20
C ILE A 50 0.22 4.91 9.01
N GLU A 51 1.06 5.28 9.98
CA GLU A 51 0.90 6.49 10.79
C GLU A 51 0.94 7.77 9.93
N TYR A 52 1.79 7.83 8.89
CA TYR A 52 1.85 8.98 7.97
C TYR A 52 0.53 9.21 7.20
N PHE A 53 -0.28 8.17 7.01
CA PHE A 53 -1.59 8.28 6.36
C PHE A 53 -2.72 8.63 7.35
N GLU A 54 -2.40 8.90 8.63
CA GLU A 54 -3.39 9.16 9.69
C GLU A 54 -4.49 8.10 9.76
N PHE A 55 -4.13 6.84 9.53
CA PHE A 55 -5.09 5.75 9.31
C PHE A 55 -6.03 5.51 10.51
N ASP A 56 -5.59 5.86 11.72
CA ASP A 56 -6.44 5.81 12.93
C ASP A 56 -7.70 6.69 12.80
N ASN A 57 -7.60 7.83 12.12
CA ASN A 57 -8.74 8.72 11.88
C ASN A 57 -9.77 8.05 10.94
N GLU A 58 -9.30 7.39 9.89
CA GLU A 58 -10.17 6.68 8.94
C GLU A 58 -10.79 5.43 9.57
N ILE A 59 -10.04 4.66 10.38
CA ILE A 59 -10.59 3.52 11.14
C ILE A 59 -11.72 3.99 12.05
N LYS A 60 -11.48 5.04 12.83
CA LYS A 60 -12.49 5.59 13.73
C LYS A 60 -13.73 6.06 12.96
N LYS A 61 -13.55 6.75 11.84
CA LYS A 61 -14.66 7.23 11.00
C LYS A 61 -15.47 6.06 10.43
N LEU A 62 -14.83 4.99 9.99
CA LEU A 62 -15.51 3.80 9.50
C LEU A 62 -16.27 3.06 10.62
N ASP A 63 -15.67 2.98 11.80
CA ASP A 63 -16.27 2.36 13.00
C ASP A 63 -17.50 3.16 13.48
N ASP A 64 -17.38 4.48 13.60
CA ASP A 64 -18.46 5.39 14.00
C ASP A 64 -19.66 5.36 13.02
N ASN A 65 -19.47 4.85 11.79
CA ASN A 65 -20.52 4.71 10.77
C ASN A 65 -20.96 3.25 10.56
N ASP A 66 -20.54 2.30 11.40
CA ASP A 66 -20.83 0.86 11.28
C ASP A 66 -20.35 0.25 9.93
N LEU A 67 -19.33 0.85 9.31
CA LEU A 67 -18.79 0.44 8.00
C LEU A 67 -17.51 -0.39 8.11
N LEU A 68 -16.75 -0.28 9.21
CA LEU A 68 -15.43 -0.89 9.34
C LEU A 68 -15.46 -2.40 9.10
N PHE A 69 -16.40 -3.11 9.75
CA PHE A 69 -16.57 -4.55 9.56
C PHE A 69 -16.91 -4.92 8.13
N LEU A 70 -17.79 -4.16 7.47
CA LEU A 70 -18.19 -4.42 6.09
C LEU A 70 -17.00 -4.27 5.14
N VAL A 71 -16.19 -3.22 5.31
CA VAL A 71 -15.00 -3.00 4.50
C VAL A 71 -13.98 -4.13 4.68
N ILE A 72 -13.69 -4.53 5.92
CA ILE A 72 -12.75 -5.63 6.20
C ILE A 72 -13.25 -6.94 5.62
N LYS A 73 -14.56 -7.21 5.73
CA LYS A 73 -15.18 -8.40 5.15
C LYS A 73 -15.07 -8.44 3.63
N GLU A 74 -15.34 -7.32 2.96
CA GLU A 74 -15.19 -7.24 1.49
C GLU A 74 -13.74 -7.41 1.05
N LEU A 75 -12.78 -6.84 1.78
CA LEU A 75 -11.35 -7.04 1.51
C LEU A 75 -10.92 -8.49 1.73
N ASN A 76 -11.47 -9.18 2.72
CA ASN A 76 -11.17 -10.60 2.97
C ASN A 76 -11.68 -11.53 1.85
N ASN A 77 -12.64 -11.09 1.03
CA ASN A 77 -13.13 -11.85 -0.11
C ASN A 77 -12.24 -11.74 -1.35
N ILE A 78 -11.22 -10.88 -1.32
CA ILE A 78 -10.32 -10.63 -2.45
C ILE A 78 -8.95 -11.25 -2.13
N ASP A 79 -8.54 -12.23 -2.92
CA ASP A 79 -7.20 -12.80 -2.80
C ASP A 79 -6.17 -11.89 -3.48
N LEU A 80 -5.41 -11.17 -2.66
CA LEU A 80 -4.29 -10.32 -3.08
C LEU A 80 -2.93 -10.94 -2.75
N HIS A 81 -2.87 -12.26 -2.51
CA HIS A 81 -1.61 -12.93 -2.22
C HIS A 81 -0.65 -12.83 -3.43
N PRO A 82 0.67 -12.66 -3.24
CA PRO A 82 1.64 -12.55 -4.34
C PRO A 82 1.63 -13.72 -5.35
N ASP A 83 1.11 -14.88 -4.95
CA ASP A 83 0.96 -16.07 -5.82
C ASP A 83 -0.24 -15.96 -6.79
N VAL A 84 -1.22 -15.12 -6.46
CA VAL A 84 -2.43 -14.88 -7.26
C VAL A 84 -2.36 -13.54 -7.97
N VAL A 85 -1.89 -12.50 -7.28
CA VAL A 85 -1.71 -11.16 -7.82
C VAL A 85 -0.25 -10.79 -7.73
N THR A 86 0.41 -10.70 -8.88
CA THR A 86 1.82 -10.35 -8.95
C THR A 86 2.07 -8.92 -8.47
N ASN A 87 3.32 -8.60 -8.10
CA ASN A 87 3.70 -7.23 -7.71
C ASN A 87 3.37 -6.20 -8.80
N GLN A 88 3.48 -6.57 -10.08
CA GLN A 88 3.15 -5.69 -11.20
C GLN A 88 1.64 -5.43 -11.28
N GLU A 89 0.82 -6.47 -11.14
CA GLU A 89 -0.65 -6.35 -11.13
C GLU A 89 -1.14 -5.55 -9.93
N MET A 90 -0.57 -5.75 -8.74
CA MET A 90 -0.85 -4.92 -7.57
C MET A 90 -0.54 -3.44 -7.82
N GLY A 91 0.52 -3.15 -8.57
CA GLY A 91 0.84 -1.80 -9.03
C GLY A 91 -0.29 -1.18 -9.87
N TYR A 92 -0.80 -1.92 -10.86
CA TYR A 92 -1.92 -1.47 -11.69
C TYR A 92 -3.22 -1.31 -10.90
N ILE A 93 -3.51 -2.19 -9.95
CA ILE A 93 -4.67 -2.06 -9.06
C ILE A 93 -4.58 -0.76 -8.26
N PHE A 94 -3.41 -0.48 -7.68
CA PHE A 94 -3.21 0.73 -6.89
C PHE A 94 -3.29 2.00 -7.74
N GLU A 95 -2.72 1.99 -8.95
CA GLU A 95 -2.85 3.08 -9.93
C GLU A 95 -4.31 3.34 -10.29
N GLU A 96 -5.08 2.29 -10.59
CA GLU A 96 -6.50 2.42 -10.93
C GLU A 96 -7.32 2.97 -9.75
N LEU A 97 -6.99 2.61 -8.51
CA LEU A 97 -7.61 3.19 -7.32
C LEU A 97 -7.32 4.70 -7.24
N ILE A 98 -6.06 5.10 -7.33
CA ILE A 98 -5.70 6.53 -7.29
C ILE A 98 -6.39 7.28 -8.43
N ARG A 99 -6.40 6.72 -9.65
CA ARG A 99 -7.06 7.31 -10.82
C ARG A 99 -8.53 7.62 -10.52
N ARG A 100 -9.31 6.66 -10.02
CA ARG A 100 -10.73 6.83 -9.68
C ARG A 100 -10.98 7.87 -8.59
N PHE A 101 -10.11 7.94 -7.58
CA PHE A 101 -10.24 8.96 -6.53
C PHE A 101 -9.83 10.35 -7.04
N SER A 102 -8.86 10.43 -7.95
CA SER A 102 -8.40 11.68 -8.55
C SER A 102 -9.39 12.30 -9.55
N GLU A 103 -10.29 11.50 -10.14
CA GLU A 103 -11.36 12.01 -11.03
C GLU A 103 -12.29 12.99 -10.29
N ASN A 104 -12.45 12.83 -8.98
CA ASN A 104 -13.26 13.69 -8.13
C ASN A 104 -12.45 14.77 -7.39
N ALA A 105 -11.14 14.82 -7.60
CA ALA A 105 -10.24 15.76 -6.94
C ALA A 105 -10.25 17.13 -7.62
N LYS A 106 -9.90 18.19 -6.88
CA LYS A 106 -9.81 19.55 -7.43
C LYS A 106 -8.59 19.66 -8.35
N ALA A 107 -8.63 20.58 -9.31
CA ALA A 107 -7.53 20.85 -10.22
C ALA A 107 -6.22 21.15 -9.44
N GLY A 108 -5.22 20.27 -9.59
CA GLY A 108 -3.96 20.29 -8.85
C GLY A 108 -3.61 18.94 -8.20
N ASP A 109 -4.63 18.16 -7.84
CA ASP A 109 -4.48 16.84 -7.17
C ASP A 109 -4.68 15.66 -8.14
N HIS A 110 -4.61 15.91 -9.45
CA HIS A 110 -4.89 14.89 -10.45
C HIS A 110 -3.70 13.93 -10.60
N TYR A 111 -4.05 12.65 -10.68
CA TYR A 111 -3.11 11.58 -10.94
C TYR A 111 -2.50 11.70 -12.35
N THR A 112 -1.19 11.48 -12.46
CA THR A 112 -0.51 11.37 -13.76
C THR A 112 -0.31 9.88 -14.09
N PRO A 113 -0.92 9.37 -15.18
CA PRO A 113 -0.77 7.96 -15.57
C PRO A 113 0.69 7.54 -15.78
N GLY A 114 1.00 6.28 -15.48
CA GLY A 114 2.35 5.73 -15.64
C GLY A 114 2.93 5.93 -17.04
N GLU A 115 2.12 5.73 -18.09
CA GLU A 115 2.50 5.91 -19.50
C GLU A 115 2.92 7.36 -19.82
N VAL A 116 2.29 8.34 -19.16
CA VAL A 116 2.64 9.76 -19.34
C VAL A 116 3.98 10.05 -18.65
N ILE A 117 4.21 9.48 -17.47
CA ILE A 117 5.52 9.58 -16.79
C ILE A 117 6.60 8.92 -17.64
N GLU A 118 6.34 7.74 -18.19
CA GLU A 118 7.27 7.04 -19.10
C GLU A 118 7.59 7.90 -20.32
N LEU A 119 6.57 8.49 -20.95
CA LEU A 119 6.79 9.41 -22.06
C LEU A 119 7.62 10.63 -21.64
N MET A 120 7.33 11.24 -20.49
CA MET A 120 8.10 12.38 -19.98
C MET A 120 9.56 12.03 -19.72
N VAL A 121 9.82 10.87 -19.09
CA VAL A 121 11.17 10.36 -18.86
C VAL A 121 11.88 10.13 -20.19
N ASN A 122 11.23 9.45 -21.14
CA ASN A 122 11.79 9.19 -22.47
C ASN A 122 12.11 10.47 -23.25
N LEU A 123 11.28 11.53 -23.10
CA LEU A 123 11.54 12.83 -23.72
C LEU A 123 12.68 13.59 -23.05
N ILE A 124 12.76 13.58 -21.72
CA ILE A 124 13.82 14.25 -20.96
C ILE A 124 15.19 13.63 -21.26
N PHE A 125 15.24 12.30 -21.38
CA PHE A 125 16.49 11.56 -21.55
C PHE A 125 16.79 11.15 -22.99
N ASN A 126 16.01 11.66 -23.95
CA ASN A 126 16.22 11.33 -25.35
C ASN A 126 17.62 11.79 -25.82
N GLY A 127 18.44 10.86 -26.29
CA GLY A 127 19.80 11.16 -26.75
C GLY A 127 20.84 11.35 -25.64
N LEU A 128 20.50 11.06 -24.38
CA LEU A 128 21.42 11.06 -23.23
C LEU A 128 21.77 9.62 -22.78
N GLU A 129 21.51 8.60 -23.60
CA GLU A 129 21.66 7.19 -23.20
C GLU A 129 23.12 6.84 -22.83
N GLU A 130 24.11 7.40 -23.54
CA GLU A 130 25.54 7.19 -23.23
C GLU A 130 25.96 7.88 -21.92
N GLU A 131 25.44 9.07 -21.63
CA GLU A 131 25.77 9.80 -20.40
C GLU A 131 25.16 9.12 -19.17
N LEU A 132 23.94 8.59 -19.28
CA LEU A 132 23.22 7.88 -18.21
C LEU A 132 23.80 6.52 -17.85
N THR A 133 24.44 5.85 -18.80
CA THR A 133 25.04 4.51 -18.59
C THR A 133 26.48 4.58 -18.08
N THR A 134 27.07 5.78 -18.07
CA THR A 134 28.45 5.97 -17.63
C THR A 134 28.50 6.31 -16.13
N LEU A 135 29.23 5.50 -15.36
CA LEU A 135 29.32 5.61 -13.91
C LEU A 135 30.04 6.90 -13.48
N GLY A 136 29.36 7.77 -12.72
CA GLY A 136 29.91 9.02 -12.19
C GLY A 136 29.66 10.27 -13.06
N SER A 137 28.91 10.15 -14.15
CA SER A 137 28.49 11.28 -14.99
C SER A 137 27.54 12.23 -14.24
N ILE A 138 27.77 13.53 -14.38
CA ILE A 138 26.86 14.59 -13.91
C ILE A 138 26.21 15.19 -15.16
N LEU A 139 24.89 15.03 -15.29
CA LEU A 139 24.11 15.67 -16.35
C LEU A 139 24.05 17.18 -16.07
N GLN A 140 24.48 18.01 -17.03
CA GLN A 140 24.42 19.48 -16.97
C GLN A 140 23.33 20.05 -17.87
#